data_AF-A0A9P9Q8Z4-F1
#
_entry.id   AF-A0A9P9Q8Z4-F1
#
_cell.length_a   1.000
_cell.length_b   1.000
_cell.length_c   1.000
_cell.angle_alpha   90.00
_cell.angle_beta   90.00
_cell.angle_gamma   90.00
#
_symmetry.space_group_name_H-M   'P 1'
#
loop_
_entity.id
_entity.type
_entity.pdbx_description
1 polymer ?
#
loop_
_entity_poly.entity_id
_entity_poly.type
_entity_poly.pdbx_seq_one_letter_code
_entity_poly.pdbx_strand_id
1 'polypeptide(L)'
;MYYSFSTLKFRYCLIVTYTLVASYAHHCIALPDRRTCYDSSNALLTTHRPCVDPSIKAISHCCSAVDTCLGDTLCLSQWGTLYVGVCTVKDWPTGNNGRGDCPKYCRLEGEDIGLCNNTEPEWEFCCSPLKGIENCCTGKRFKIQNTTDQYLDQRPWASNKVCSRDTEAQIGLGIGLGIPLLIALCLLVWERHKRRAAQEALQVL
;
A
#
# COMPACT_ATOMS: atom_id res chain seq x y z
N MET A 1 -50.42 8.32 27.08
CA MET A 1 -49.14 8.95 26.65
C MET A 1 -48.08 7.87 26.42
N TYR A 2 -48.02 7.21 25.25
CA TYR A 2 -47.01 6.16 24.95
C TYR A 2 -46.37 6.28 23.56
N TYR A 3 -46.55 7.40 22.84
CA TYR A 3 -46.10 7.54 21.44
C TYR A 3 -44.70 8.14 21.26
N SER A 4 -43.99 8.54 22.33
CA SER A 4 -42.73 9.31 22.17
C SER A 4 -41.43 8.48 22.14
N PHE A 5 -41.46 7.18 22.46
CA PHE A 5 -40.24 6.37 22.58
C PHE A 5 -39.82 5.63 21.29
N SER A 6 -40.72 5.53 20.30
CA SER A 6 -40.48 4.75 19.07
C SER A 6 -39.70 5.52 18.01
N THR A 7 -39.82 6.85 17.94
CA THR A 7 -39.15 7.67 16.92
C THR A 7 -37.65 7.82 17.15
N LEU A 8 -37.18 7.69 18.40
CA LEU A 8 -35.77 7.86 18.76
C LEU A 8 -34.91 6.67 18.31
N LYS A 9 -35.41 5.43 18.45
CA LYS A 9 -34.69 4.21 18.03
C LYS A 9 -34.48 4.14 16.52
N PHE A 10 -35.42 4.67 15.74
CA PHE A 10 -35.35 4.67 14.28
C PHE A 10 -34.27 5.63 13.75
N ARG A 11 -34.13 6.80 14.37
CA ARG A 11 -33.09 7.77 14.01
C ARG A 11 -31.68 7.26 14.30
N TYR A 12 -31.48 6.57 15.43
CA TYR A 12 -30.17 6.00 15.78
C TYR A 12 -29.70 4.91 14.81
N CYS A 13 -30.61 4.06 14.32
CA CYS A 13 -30.28 2.98 13.38
C CYS A 13 -29.87 3.51 11.99
N LEU A 14 -30.52 4.59 11.53
CA LEU A 14 -30.16 5.27 10.28
C LEU A 14 -28.80 5.99 10.36
N ILE A 15 -28.49 6.63 11.49
CA ILE A 15 -27.22 7.34 11.66
C ILE A 15 -26.04 6.35 11.69
N VAL A 16 -26.18 5.24 12.41
CA VAL A 16 -25.11 4.22 12.55
C VAL A 16 -24.82 3.52 11.23
N THR A 17 -25.84 3.22 10.43
CA THR A 17 -25.65 2.62 9.09
C THR A 17 -25.00 3.60 8.13
N TYR A 18 -25.35 4.89 8.17
CA TYR A 18 -24.70 5.92 7.35
C TYR A 18 -23.22 6.09 7.70
N THR A 19 -22.86 6.11 8.99
CA THR A 19 -21.46 6.24 9.41
C THR A 19 -20.61 5.02 9.02
N LEU A 20 -21.17 3.82 9.11
CA LEU A 20 -20.44 2.60 8.73
C LEU A 20 -20.19 2.56 7.22
N VAL A 21 -21.19 2.89 6.38
CA VAL A 21 -21.01 2.92 4.91
C VAL A 21 -20.00 3.99 4.49
N ALA A 22 -19.98 5.16 5.14
CA ALA A 22 -18.99 6.20 4.85
C ALA A 22 -17.54 5.76 5.20
N SER A 23 -17.36 4.95 6.25
CA SER A 23 -16.04 4.43 6.62
C SER A 23 -15.49 3.34 5.69
N TYR A 24 -16.34 2.54 5.03
CA TYR A 24 -15.88 1.47 4.12
C TYR A 24 -15.39 1.97 2.74
N ALA A 25 -15.76 3.19 2.34
CA ALA A 25 -15.44 3.72 1.00
C ALA A 25 -13.99 4.21 0.80
N HIS A 26 -13.11 4.10 1.80
CA HIS A 26 -11.73 4.60 1.73
C HIS A 26 -10.67 3.52 1.46
N HIS A 27 -11.05 2.42 0.84
CA HIS A 27 -10.08 1.46 0.31
C HIS A 27 -9.54 2.02 -1.02
N CYS A 28 -8.46 2.82 -0.94
CA CYS A 28 -7.73 3.24 -2.14
C CYS A 28 -7.15 1.99 -2.81
N ILE A 29 -7.73 1.59 -3.93
CA ILE A 29 -7.14 0.58 -4.82
C ILE A 29 -6.03 1.30 -5.59
N ALA A 30 -4.77 1.00 -5.27
CA ALA A 30 -3.66 1.46 -6.07
C ALA A 30 -3.77 0.83 -7.47
N LEU A 31 -3.74 1.67 -8.51
CA LEU A 31 -3.72 1.18 -9.90
C LEU A 31 -2.47 0.32 -10.09
N PRO A 32 -2.59 -0.91 -10.61
CA PRO A 32 -1.44 -1.78 -10.82
C PRO A 32 -0.56 -1.18 -11.92
N ASP A 33 0.67 -0.80 -11.57
CA ASP A 33 1.68 -0.42 -12.55
C ASP A 33 2.04 -1.64 -13.42
N ARG A 34 1.86 -1.51 -14.73
CA ARG A 34 2.10 -2.57 -15.73
C ARG A 34 3.49 -2.53 -16.35
N ARG A 35 4.35 -1.59 -15.96
CA ARG A 35 5.71 -1.54 -16.49
C ARG A 35 6.47 -2.78 -16.11
N THR A 36 7.25 -3.28 -17.06
CA THR A 36 8.02 -4.49 -16.85
C THR A 36 9.39 -4.19 -16.27
N CYS A 37 9.87 -5.09 -15.43
CA CYS A 37 11.13 -4.97 -14.72
C CYS A 37 12.20 -5.84 -15.40
N TYR A 38 13.40 -5.29 -15.55
CA TYR A 38 14.54 -5.91 -16.21
C TYR A 38 15.72 -6.00 -15.26
N ASP A 39 16.32 -7.18 -15.20
CA ASP A 39 17.55 -7.43 -14.46
C ASP A 39 18.77 -6.80 -15.16
N SER A 40 19.96 -6.95 -14.58
CA SER A 40 21.21 -6.40 -15.11
C SER A 40 21.65 -7.06 -16.42
N SER A 41 21.14 -8.25 -16.71
CA SER A 41 21.34 -9.01 -17.94
C SER A 41 20.24 -8.75 -18.99
N ASN A 42 19.36 -7.77 -18.75
CA ASN A 42 18.18 -7.45 -19.56
C ASN A 42 17.09 -8.53 -19.60
N ALA A 43 17.14 -9.52 -18.71
CA ALA A 43 16.10 -10.54 -18.59
C ALA A 43 14.86 -9.95 -17.92
N LEU A 44 13.71 -10.46 -18.32
CA LEU A 44 12.41 -10.06 -17.81
C LEU A 44 12.16 -10.68 -16.43
N LEU A 45 11.84 -9.85 -15.44
CA LEU A 45 11.49 -10.33 -14.10
C LEU A 45 10.00 -10.13 -13.82
N THR A 46 9.22 -11.20 -13.98
CA THR A 46 7.75 -11.20 -13.78
C THR A 46 7.34 -11.20 -12.30
N THR A 47 8.24 -11.55 -11.41
CA THR A 47 8.03 -11.56 -9.96
C THR A 47 8.30 -10.21 -9.31
N HIS A 48 8.74 -9.22 -10.09
CA HIS A 48 9.08 -7.89 -9.60
C HIS A 48 8.00 -6.88 -10.01
N ARG A 49 7.82 -5.86 -9.18
CA ARG A 49 6.86 -4.78 -9.42
C ARG A 49 7.54 -3.41 -9.30
N PRO A 50 7.16 -2.43 -10.14
CA PRO A 50 7.65 -1.06 -10.01
C PRO A 50 7.20 -0.42 -8.69
N CYS A 51 8.09 0.41 -8.13
CA CYS A 51 7.88 1.05 -6.83
C CYS A 51 7.38 2.49 -6.88
N VAL A 52 7.62 3.20 -7.98
CA VAL A 52 7.21 4.60 -8.19
C VAL A 52 6.18 4.62 -9.29
N ASP A 53 5.05 5.32 -9.13
CA ASP A 53 4.01 5.41 -10.16
C ASP A 53 4.56 6.05 -11.46
N PRO A 54 4.14 5.59 -12.66
CA PRO A 54 4.58 6.18 -13.93
C PRO A 54 4.22 7.66 -14.09
N SER A 55 3.16 8.14 -13.41
CA SER A 55 2.79 9.57 -13.39
C SER A 55 3.82 10.44 -12.67
N ILE A 56 4.57 9.88 -11.72
CA ILE A 56 5.61 10.58 -10.97
C ILE A 56 6.95 10.49 -11.71
N LYS A 57 7.34 9.29 -12.15
CA LYS A 57 8.64 9.06 -12.80
C LYS A 57 8.53 8.01 -13.90
N ALA A 58 9.03 8.34 -15.09
CA ALA A 58 9.04 7.44 -16.25
C ALA A 58 9.86 6.16 -16.03
N ILE A 59 10.93 6.24 -15.23
CA ILE A 59 11.79 5.11 -14.86
C ILE A 59 11.66 4.86 -13.35
N SER A 60 11.29 3.65 -12.98
CA SER A 60 11.20 3.21 -11.59
C SER A 60 12.16 2.07 -11.32
N HIS A 61 12.62 1.97 -10.08
CA HIS A 61 13.15 0.73 -9.55
C HIS A 61 12.00 -0.25 -9.29
N CYS A 62 12.32 -1.53 -9.22
CA CYS A 62 11.42 -2.61 -8.96
C CYS A 62 11.95 -3.50 -7.84
N CYS A 63 11.08 -3.85 -6.91
CA CYS A 63 11.35 -4.83 -5.87
C CYS A 63 10.57 -6.11 -6.16
N SER A 64 10.96 -7.21 -5.49
CA SER A 64 10.15 -8.43 -5.48
C SER A 64 8.72 -8.13 -5.04
N ALA A 65 7.74 -8.87 -5.55
CA ALA A 65 6.33 -8.67 -5.22
C ALA A 65 6.03 -8.82 -3.71
N VAL A 66 6.85 -9.57 -2.97
CA VAL A 66 6.72 -9.78 -1.52
C VAL A 66 7.49 -8.74 -0.69
N ASP A 67 8.30 -7.90 -1.34
CA ASP A 67 9.16 -6.93 -0.66
C ASP A 67 8.52 -5.53 -0.63
N THR A 68 9.09 -4.70 0.24
CA THR A 68 8.64 -3.32 0.44
C THR A 68 9.50 -2.36 -0.35
N CYS A 69 8.84 -1.53 -1.16
CA CYS A 69 9.46 -0.43 -1.88
C CYS A 69 9.80 0.72 -0.93
N LEU A 70 11.08 1.08 -0.89
CA LEU A 70 11.60 2.21 -0.13
C LEU A 70 11.98 3.36 -1.08
N GLY A 71 12.32 4.50 -0.47
CA GLY A 71 12.84 5.63 -1.21
C GLY A 71 14.24 5.41 -1.77
N ASP A 72 14.65 6.32 -2.65
CA ASP A 72 16.00 6.32 -3.23
C ASP A 72 16.41 5.00 -3.92
N THR A 73 15.46 4.33 -4.59
CA THR A 73 15.67 3.08 -5.33
C THR A 73 16.06 1.87 -4.48
N LEU A 74 15.54 1.80 -3.26
CA LEU A 74 15.86 0.74 -2.29
C LEU A 74 14.68 -0.21 -2.09
N CYS A 75 15.01 -1.47 -1.81
CA CYS A 75 14.05 -2.52 -1.50
C CYS A 75 14.35 -3.08 -0.10
N LEU A 76 13.32 -3.24 0.71
CA LEU A 76 13.40 -3.95 1.98
C LEU A 76 12.80 -5.34 1.82
N SER A 77 13.66 -6.34 1.96
CA SER A 77 13.23 -7.74 1.94
C SER A 77 12.32 -8.06 3.12
N GLN A 78 11.42 -9.03 2.95
CA GLN A 78 10.68 -9.64 4.06
C GLN A 78 11.57 -10.17 5.21
N TRP A 79 12.87 -10.38 4.97
CA TRP A 79 13.84 -10.78 5.99
C TRP A 79 14.58 -9.61 6.66
N GLY A 80 14.21 -8.37 6.35
CA GLY A 80 14.85 -7.17 6.91
C GLY A 80 16.15 -6.77 6.22
N THR A 81 16.52 -7.44 5.12
CA THR A 81 17.69 -7.07 4.33
C THR A 81 17.37 -5.92 3.40
N LEU A 82 18.15 -4.85 3.48
CA LEU A 82 18.10 -3.75 2.53
C LEU A 82 18.93 -4.12 1.31
N TYR A 83 18.33 -4.04 0.13
CA TYR A 83 19.01 -4.39 -1.12
C TYR A 83 18.61 -3.45 -2.24
N VAL A 84 19.36 -3.56 -3.32
CA VAL A 84 19.12 -2.82 -4.54
C VAL A 84 18.34 -3.69 -5.53
N GLY A 85 17.13 -3.22 -5.85
CA GLY A 85 16.25 -3.88 -6.79
C GLY A 85 16.67 -3.70 -8.26
N VAL A 86 15.78 -4.11 -9.14
CA VAL A 86 15.96 -4.04 -10.60
C VAL A 86 15.22 -2.82 -11.18
N CYS A 87 15.14 -2.66 -12.51
CA CYS A 87 14.64 -1.42 -13.11
C CYS A 87 13.60 -1.62 -14.20
N THR A 88 12.73 -0.64 -14.41
CA THR A 88 11.73 -0.68 -15.50
C THR A 88 12.30 -0.39 -16.89
N VAL A 89 13.61 -0.19 -17.01
CA VAL A 89 14.31 0.16 -18.24
C VAL A 89 15.41 -0.86 -18.52
N LYS A 90 15.55 -1.28 -19.78
CA LYS A 90 16.67 -2.12 -20.21
C LYS A 90 17.99 -1.35 -20.22
N ASP A 91 19.08 -2.08 -20.22
CA ASP A 91 20.46 -1.59 -20.33
C ASP A 91 20.81 -0.57 -19.24
N TRP A 92 20.11 -0.66 -18.11
CA TRP A 92 20.32 0.22 -16.97
C TRP A 92 21.75 0.13 -16.39
N PRO A 93 22.47 -1.02 -16.40
CA PRO A 93 23.84 -1.07 -15.85
C PRO A 93 24.91 -0.48 -16.79
N THR A 94 24.61 -0.44 -18.09
CA THR A 94 25.55 0.01 -19.14
C THR A 94 25.31 1.45 -19.56
N GLY A 95 24.17 2.05 -19.19
CA GLY A 95 23.96 3.50 -19.21
C GLY A 95 23.96 4.13 -20.60
N ASN A 96 23.82 3.35 -21.68
CA ASN A 96 23.98 3.81 -23.06
C ASN A 96 22.99 4.91 -23.52
N ASN A 97 22.00 5.27 -22.70
CA ASN A 97 20.99 6.29 -23.04
C ASN A 97 20.92 7.49 -22.06
N GLY A 98 21.89 7.68 -21.16
CA GLY A 98 21.92 8.87 -20.28
C GLY A 98 20.68 9.04 -19.37
N ARG A 99 19.92 7.95 -19.17
CA ARG A 99 18.67 7.90 -18.39
C ARG A 99 18.76 6.97 -17.16
N GLY A 100 19.90 6.34 -16.94
CA GLY A 100 20.10 5.22 -16.02
C GLY A 100 20.45 5.63 -14.60
N ASP A 101 19.55 6.34 -13.91
CA ASP A 101 19.59 6.49 -12.44
C ASP A 101 18.72 5.41 -11.78
N CYS A 102 18.92 4.18 -12.22
CA CYS A 102 18.28 3.03 -11.63
C CYS A 102 19.25 1.85 -11.75
N PRO A 103 19.72 1.29 -10.63
CA PRO A 103 19.58 1.79 -9.26
C PRO A 103 20.52 2.97 -8.96
N LYS A 104 20.15 3.79 -7.97
CA LYS A 104 20.91 4.96 -7.48
C LYS A 104 22.16 4.54 -6.70
N TYR A 105 22.05 3.46 -5.95
CA TYR A 105 23.13 2.89 -5.15
C TYR A 105 23.45 1.51 -5.70
N CYS A 106 24.72 1.11 -5.57
CA CYS A 106 25.25 -0.18 -6.00
C CYS A 106 25.04 -0.49 -7.49
N ARG A 107 26.13 -0.81 -8.20
CA ARG A 107 26.01 -0.98 -9.66
C ARG A 107 25.39 -2.33 -10.03
N LEU A 108 25.54 -3.32 -9.16
CA LEU A 108 25.09 -4.68 -9.41
C LEU A 108 23.79 -4.92 -8.66
N GLU A 109 22.86 -5.60 -9.32
CA GLU A 109 21.60 -6.02 -8.70
C GLU A 109 21.83 -7.08 -7.63
N GLY A 110 20.93 -7.13 -6.64
CA GLY A 110 21.01 -8.13 -5.57
C GLY A 110 22.21 -7.96 -4.64
N GLU A 111 22.96 -6.85 -4.74
CA GLU A 111 23.90 -6.47 -3.70
C GLU A 111 23.13 -6.02 -2.45
N ASP A 112 23.44 -6.67 -1.34
CA ASP A 112 22.95 -6.26 -0.04
C ASP A 112 23.65 -4.97 0.36
N ILE A 113 22.88 -4.08 0.97
CA ILE A 113 23.40 -2.85 1.53
C ILE A 113 23.80 -3.13 2.98
N GLY A 114 25.11 -3.11 3.22
CA GLY A 114 25.69 -3.24 4.55
C GLY A 114 25.71 -1.91 5.28
N LEU A 115 25.41 -1.92 6.58
CA LEU A 115 25.57 -0.78 7.48
C LEU A 115 27.02 -0.76 8.00
N CYS A 116 27.73 0.33 7.75
CA CYS A 116 29.13 0.52 8.16
C CYS A 116 29.30 1.37 9.40
N ASN A 117 28.50 2.43 9.48
CA ASN A 117 28.47 3.34 10.61
C ASN A 117 27.03 3.74 10.85
N ASN A 118 26.61 3.69 12.11
CA ASN A 118 25.28 4.08 12.58
C ASN A 118 25.32 5.21 13.61
N THR A 119 26.47 5.90 13.71
CA THR A 119 26.62 7.04 14.60
C THR A 119 25.91 8.24 13.98
N GLU A 120 24.85 8.72 14.62
CA GLU A 120 24.16 9.92 14.17
C GLU A 120 25.11 11.14 14.18
N PRO A 121 25.02 12.03 13.17
CA PRO A 121 24.04 12.07 12.08
C PRO A 121 24.48 11.32 10.80
N GLU A 122 25.59 10.60 10.83
CA GLU A 122 26.28 10.13 9.62
C GLU A 122 26.19 8.62 9.47
N TRP A 123 25.04 8.16 8.97
CA TRP A 123 24.87 6.76 8.61
C TRP A 123 25.60 6.47 7.31
N GLU A 124 26.53 5.53 7.37
CA GLU A 124 27.32 5.11 6.21
C GLU A 124 26.96 3.69 5.82
N PHE A 125 26.80 3.50 4.52
CA PHE A 125 26.44 2.22 3.92
C PHE A 125 27.47 1.82 2.87
N CYS A 126 27.47 0.55 2.51
CA CYS A 126 28.33 0.01 1.47
C CYS A 126 27.59 -1.09 0.70
N CYS A 127 28.06 -1.38 -0.53
CA CYS A 127 27.54 -2.46 -1.35
C CYS A 127 28.34 -3.74 -1.07
N SER A 128 27.71 -4.77 -0.51
CA SER A 128 28.39 -6.04 -0.22
C SER A 128 27.83 -7.17 -1.09
N PRO A 129 28.65 -7.80 -1.93
CA PRO A 129 28.26 -9.05 -2.59
C PRO A 129 28.39 -10.20 -1.58
N LEU A 130 27.45 -10.33 -0.64
CA LEU A 130 27.24 -11.50 0.25
C LEU A 130 28.45 -12.03 1.07
N LYS A 131 29.65 -11.46 0.96
CA LYS A 131 30.92 -11.94 1.55
C LYS A 131 31.24 -11.31 2.91
N GLY A 132 30.20 -10.95 3.66
CA GLY A 132 30.31 -10.36 4.99
C GLY A 132 30.45 -8.84 4.97
N ILE A 133 29.88 -8.19 5.99
CA ILE A 133 29.84 -6.73 6.14
C ILE A 133 31.26 -6.16 6.41
N GLU A 134 32.13 -6.93 7.06
CA GLU A 134 33.46 -6.48 7.51
C GLU A 134 34.35 -5.99 6.35
N ASN A 135 34.31 -6.68 5.21
CA ASN A 135 35.11 -6.29 4.04
C ASN A 135 34.47 -5.14 3.26
N CYS A 136 33.14 -5.08 3.25
CA CYS A 136 32.39 -4.06 2.52
C CYS A 136 32.69 -2.64 3.02
N CYS A 137 32.80 -2.48 4.33
CA CYS A 137 33.05 -1.18 4.97
C CYS A 137 34.49 -0.68 4.84
N THR A 138 35.41 -1.47 4.29
CA THR A 138 36.75 -1.01 3.95
C THR A 138 36.82 -0.30 2.59
N GLY A 139 35.78 -0.46 1.76
CA GLY A 139 35.72 0.07 0.39
C GLY A 139 34.95 1.38 0.28
N LYS A 140 34.27 1.55 -0.86
CA LYS A 140 33.45 2.74 -1.14
C LYS A 140 32.23 2.76 -0.23
N ARG A 141 32.12 3.80 0.58
CA ARG A 141 30.96 4.10 1.41
C ARG A 141 30.09 5.17 0.75
N PHE A 142 28.81 5.13 1.04
CA PHE A 142 27.86 6.16 0.62
C PHE A 142 26.87 6.47 1.74
N LYS A 143 26.24 7.63 1.64
CA LYS A 143 25.21 8.08 2.57
C LYS A 143 23.86 8.02 1.85
N ILE A 144 22.85 7.48 2.52
CA ILE A 144 21.46 7.55 2.08
C ILE A 144 20.86 8.79 2.75
N GLN A 145 20.15 9.62 2.00
CA GLN A 145 19.59 10.85 2.55
C GLN A 145 18.42 10.53 3.48
N ASN A 146 18.28 11.29 4.57
CA ASN A 146 17.15 11.22 5.51
C ASN A 146 17.00 9.85 6.21
N THR A 147 18.11 9.18 6.50
CA THR A 147 18.14 7.99 7.36
C THR A 147 18.04 8.39 8.83
N THR A 148 17.18 7.71 9.57
CA THR A 148 17.04 7.83 11.03
C THR A 148 17.25 6.45 11.66
N ASP A 149 17.48 6.39 12.97
CA ASP A 149 17.45 5.14 13.77
C ASP A 149 16.20 4.28 13.53
N GLN A 150 15.08 4.93 13.19
CA GLN A 150 13.83 4.31 12.73
C GLN A 150 13.88 3.79 11.28
N TYR A 151 15.04 3.57 10.67
CA TYR A 151 15.13 3.06 9.29
C TYR A 151 14.43 1.71 9.10
N LEU A 152 14.44 0.85 10.13
CA LEU A 152 13.68 -0.40 10.13
C LEU A 152 12.15 -0.19 10.25
N ASP A 153 11.74 0.96 10.78
CA ASP A 153 10.35 1.44 10.85
C ASP A 153 9.99 2.32 9.64
N GLN A 154 10.88 2.49 8.64
CA GLN A 154 10.67 3.49 7.61
C GLN A 154 9.49 3.20 6.68
N ARG A 155 8.71 4.27 6.54
CA ARG A 155 7.39 4.33 5.92
C ARG A 155 7.44 3.79 4.49
N PRO A 156 6.43 3.01 4.08
CA PRO A 156 6.15 2.79 2.66
C PRO A 156 6.21 4.13 1.92
N TRP A 157 6.81 4.17 0.73
CA TRP A 157 6.87 5.35 -0.16
C TRP A 157 5.49 6.05 -0.37
N ALA A 158 4.40 5.37 0.00
CA ALA A 158 3.01 5.81 -0.03
C ALA A 158 2.55 6.80 1.06
N SER A 159 3.43 7.49 1.82
CA SER A 159 2.94 8.57 2.71
C SER A 159 2.46 9.82 1.95
N ASN A 160 2.72 9.93 0.64
CA ASN A 160 2.08 10.90 -0.24
C ASN A 160 1.09 10.17 -1.16
N LYS A 161 0.05 9.57 -0.59
CA LYS A 161 -1.17 9.28 -1.34
C LYS A 161 -1.76 10.62 -1.77
N VAL A 162 -1.33 11.13 -2.92
CA VAL A 162 -2.15 12.05 -3.71
C VAL A 162 -3.30 11.20 -4.22
N CYS A 163 -4.40 11.17 -3.47
CA CYS A 163 -5.68 10.76 -4.01
C CYS A 163 -6.07 11.80 -5.05
N SER A 164 -5.58 11.67 -6.29
CA SER A 164 -6.22 12.33 -7.42
C SER A 164 -7.63 11.75 -7.51
N ARG A 165 -8.59 12.52 -6.99
CA ARG A 165 -9.94 12.61 -7.53
C ARG A 165 -9.76 12.73 -9.04
N ASP A 166 -9.94 11.65 -9.77
CA ASP A 166 -10.42 11.60 -11.16
C ASP A 166 -10.20 10.18 -11.66
N THR A 167 -11.18 9.31 -11.42
CA THR A 167 -11.87 8.61 -12.51
C THR A 167 -13.07 7.82 -12.00
N GLU A 168 -14.23 8.26 -12.48
CA GLU A 168 -15.42 7.45 -12.68
C GLU A 168 -15.10 6.12 -13.39
N ALA A 169 -16.02 5.17 -13.19
CA ALA A 169 -16.20 3.96 -13.99
C ALA A 169 -15.21 2.81 -13.73
N GLN A 170 -15.52 1.98 -12.73
CA GLN A 170 -15.77 0.51 -12.90
C GLN A 170 -15.88 -0.23 -11.55
N ILE A 171 -16.70 0.28 -10.63
CA ILE A 171 -17.22 -0.50 -9.49
C ILE A 171 -18.75 -0.42 -9.52
N GLY A 172 -19.35 -0.90 -10.61
CA GLY A 172 -20.74 -1.35 -10.65
C GLY A 172 -20.66 -2.84 -10.92
N LEU A 173 -20.94 -3.73 -9.97
CA LEU A 173 -22.28 -4.30 -9.84
C LEU A 173 -22.50 -4.99 -8.46
N GLY A 174 -21.48 -5.07 -7.59
CA GLY A 174 -21.57 -5.82 -6.33
C GLY A 174 -22.23 -5.06 -5.18
N ILE A 175 -22.13 -3.72 -5.15
CA ILE A 175 -22.60 -2.89 -4.03
C ILE A 175 -24.06 -2.44 -4.23
N GLY A 176 -24.56 -2.45 -5.49
CA GLY A 176 -25.89 -1.94 -5.84
C GLY A 176 -27.07 -2.76 -5.30
N LEU A 177 -26.89 -4.07 -5.06
CA LEU A 177 -27.96 -4.95 -4.58
C LEU A 177 -27.92 -5.21 -3.06
N GLY A 178 -26.77 -5.05 -2.40
CA GLY A 178 -26.64 -5.35 -0.97
C GLY A 178 -27.43 -4.37 -0.09
N ILE A 179 -27.39 -3.07 -0.43
CA ILE A 179 -28.02 -2.03 0.38
C ILE A 179 -29.56 -2.11 0.33
N PRO A 180 -30.22 -2.24 -0.84
CA PRO A 180 -31.67 -2.41 -0.90
C PRO A 180 -32.17 -3.66 -0.15
N LEU A 181 -31.41 -4.76 -0.22
CA LEU A 181 -31.77 -6.02 0.43
C LEU A 181 -31.68 -5.93 1.97
N LEU A 182 -30.66 -5.24 2.49
CA LEU A 182 -30.56 -4.96 3.93
C LEU A 182 -31.70 -4.07 4.43
N ILE A 183 -32.07 -3.03 3.68
CA ILE A 183 -33.21 -2.16 4.02
C ILE A 183 -34.52 -2.98 4.04
N ALA A 184 -34.73 -3.84 3.04
CA ALA A 184 -35.91 -4.71 2.97
C ALA A 184 -36.01 -5.66 4.17
N LEU A 185 -34.89 -6.28 4.57
CA LEU A 185 -34.84 -7.14 5.76
C LEU A 185 -35.16 -6.39 7.05
N CYS A 186 -34.64 -5.17 7.21
CA CYS A 186 -34.96 -4.32 8.37
C CYS A 186 -36.46 -3.98 8.45
N LEU A 187 -37.10 -3.65 7.32
CA LEU A 187 -38.53 -3.37 7.26
C LEU A 187 -39.37 -4.62 7.59
N LEU A 188 -38.98 -5.79 7.08
CA LEU A 188 -39.65 -7.07 7.36
C LEU A 188 -39.62 -7.44 8.86
N VAL A 189 -38.46 -7.28 9.50
CA VAL A 189 -38.32 -7.52 10.94
C VAL A 189 -39.19 -6.56 11.74
N TRP A 190 -39.27 -5.29 11.33
CA TRP A 190 -40.10 -4.28 11.99
C TRP A 190 -41.59 -4.61 11.89
N GLU A 191 -42.11 -4.98 10.71
CA GLU A 191 -43.51 -5.39 10.57
C GLU A 191 -43.86 -6.58 11.47
N ARG A 192 -42.97 -7.58 11.55
CA ARG A 192 -43.18 -8.76 12.37
C ARG A 192 -43.28 -8.41 13.85
N HIS A 193 -42.48 -7.46 14.32
CA HIS A 193 -42.54 -6.95 15.69
C HIS A 193 -43.85 -6.21 15.96
N LYS A 194 -44.32 -5.39 15.00
CA LYS A 194 -45.59 -4.66 15.12
C LYS A 194 -46.80 -5.60 15.25
N ARG A 195 -46.81 -6.71 14.50
CA ARG A 195 -47.90 -7.71 14.56
C ARG A 195 -47.94 -8.45 15.90
N ARG A 196 -46.78 -8.80 16.47
CA ARG A 196 -46.72 -9.48 17.78
C ARG A 196 -47.27 -8.60 18.90
N ALA A 197 -46.92 -7.32 18.93
CA ALA A 197 -47.44 -6.38 19.93
C ALA A 197 -48.97 -6.21 19.87
N ALA A 198 -49.57 -6.31 18.67
CA ALA A 198 -51.02 -6.25 18.51
C ALA A 198 -51.74 -7.52 19.00
N GLN A 199 -51.09 -8.70 18.89
CA GLN A 199 -51.65 -9.96 19.40
C GLN A 199 -51.62 -10.03 20.92
N GLU A 200 -50.56 -9.51 21.55
CA GLU A 200 -50.46 -9.43 23.01
C GLU A 200 -51.52 -8.49 23.60
N ALA A 201 -51.86 -7.39 22.91
CA ALA A 201 -52.92 -6.47 23.36
C ALA A 201 -54.34 -7.08 23.31
N LEU A 202 -54.56 -8.08 22.46
CA LEU A 202 -55.85 -8.79 22.33
C LEU A 202 -56.02 -9.91 23.37
N GLN A 203 -54.95 -10.40 23.98
CA GLN A 203 -55.01 -11.44 25.02
C GLN A 203 -55.27 -10.88 26.43
N VAL A 204 -55.26 -9.56 26.61
CA VAL A 204 -55.48 -8.88 27.90
C VAL A 204 -56.92 -8.35 28.05
N LEU A 205 -57.73 -8.47 26.99
CA LEU A 205 -59.18 -8.18 26.98
C LEU A 205 -59.99 -9.47 27.18
#